data_AF-A0A6I8LJL2-F1
#
_entry.id   AF-A0A6I8LJL2-F1
#
_cell.length_a   1.000
_cell.length_b   1.000
_cell.length_c   1.000
_cell.angle_alpha   90.00
_cell.angle_beta   90.00
_cell.angle_gamma   90.00
#
_symmetry.space_group_name_H-M   'P 1'
#
loop_
_entity.id
_entity.type
_entity.pdbx_description
1 polymer ?
#
loop_
_entity_poly.entity_id
_entity_poly.type
_entity_poly.pdbx_seq_one_letter_code
_entity_poly.pdbx_strand_id
1 'polypeptide(L)'
;MQGRSSTDLPRQPGQAVVEIPLTLIPEIATCSHRDLYLTDRGTAVIRGSKVTDSEALAAIRLPADEDVVELAQNVLPTLEALTDAR
;
A
#
# COMPACT_ATOMS: atom_id res chain seq x y z
N MET A 1 13.93 -18.79 6.31
CA MET A 1 12.72 -17.98 6.55
C MET A 1 12.39 -17.30 5.24
N GLN A 2 11.27 -17.64 4.60
CA GLN A 2 10.98 -17.22 3.22
C GLN A 2 10.28 -15.86 3.25
N GLY A 3 10.98 -14.81 2.79
CA GLY A 3 10.39 -13.48 2.59
C GLY A 3 9.32 -13.58 1.51
N ARG A 4 8.05 -13.42 1.91
CA ARG A 4 6.93 -13.40 0.97
C ARG A 4 7.02 -12.12 0.17
N SER A 5 7.28 -12.23 -1.13
CA SER A 5 7.26 -11.09 -2.04
C SER A 5 5.81 -10.69 -2.32
N SER A 6 5.56 -9.47 -2.82
CA SER A 6 4.20 -9.04 -3.26
C SER A 6 3.52 -10.09 -4.18
N THR A 7 4.31 -10.86 -4.93
CA THR A 7 3.87 -11.93 -5.83
C THR A 7 3.30 -13.17 -5.11
N ASP A 8 3.62 -13.40 -3.83
CA ASP A 8 3.19 -14.57 -3.05
C ASP A 8 1.80 -14.40 -2.42
N LEU A 9 1.23 -13.20 -2.52
CA LEU A 9 -0.11 -12.93 -2.01
C LEU A 9 -1.15 -13.18 -3.12
N PRO A 10 -2.18 -14.01 -2.87
CA PRO A 10 -3.21 -14.26 -3.86
C PRO A 10 -3.91 -12.94 -4.19
N ARG A 11 -3.83 -12.52 -5.46
CA ARG A 11 -4.58 -11.38 -5.99
C ARG A 11 -6.06 -11.75 -5.99
N GLN A 12 -6.85 -11.00 -5.23
CA GLN A 12 -8.30 -11.13 -5.26
C GLN A 12 -8.86 -10.22 -6.36
N PRO A 13 -9.99 -10.57 -7.00
CA PRO A 13 -10.63 -9.69 -7.97
C PRO A 13 -10.93 -8.32 -7.33
N GLY A 14 -10.50 -7.24 -7.98
CA GLY A 14 -10.63 -5.88 -7.45
C GLY A 14 -9.59 -5.49 -6.38
N GLN A 15 -8.62 -6.35 -6.06
CA GLN A 15 -7.50 -6.01 -5.20
C GLN A 15 -6.17 -5.94 -5.96
N ALA A 16 -5.29 -5.06 -5.50
CA ALA A 16 -3.90 -4.99 -5.90
C ALA A 16 -2.98 -5.10 -4.66
N VAL A 17 -1.72 -5.41 -4.92
CA VAL A 17 -0.69 -5.53 -3.88
C VAL A 17 0.52 -4.74 -4.36
N VAL A 18 0.95 -3.79 -3.53
CA VAL A 18 2.15 -2.98 -3.77
C VAL A 18 3.19 -3.27 -2.71
N GLU A 19 4.46 -3.12 -3.05
CA GLU A 19 5.56 -3.17 -2.11
C GLU A 19 6.28 -1.82 -2.13
N ILE A 20 6.42 -1.20 -0.96
CA ILE A 20 7.02 0.13 -0.82
C ILE A 20 8.15 0.12 0.21
N PRO A 21 9.23 0.89 -0.01
CA PRO A 21 10.24 1.13 1.03
C PRO A 21 9.65 1.84 2.25
N LEU A 22 10.00 1.39 3.45
CA LEU A 22 9.59 2.05 4.71
C LEU A 22 10.12 3.48 4.83
N THR A 23 11.15 3.84 4.06
CA THR A 23 11.65 5.22 4.00
C THR A 23 10.64 6.20 3.38
N LEU A 24 9.67 5.72 2.60
CA LEU A 24 8.64 6.55 1.99
C LEU A 24 7.44 6.79 2.92
N ILE A 25 7.13 5.81 3.77
CA ILE A 25 6.01 5.87 4.72
C ILE A 25 6.45 5.22 6.05
N PRO A 26 7.28 5.89 6.85
CA PRO A 26 7.82 5.32 8.09
C PRO A 26 6.73 5.00 9.13
N GLU A 27 5.57 5.64 9.04
CA GLU A 27 4.43 5.48 9.96
C GLU A 27 3.89 4.04 9.98
N ILE A 28 4.05 3.30 8.88
CA ILE A 28 3.59 1.92 8.80
C ILE A 28 4.52 0.92 9.49
N ALA A 29 5.75 1.32 9.78
CA ALA A 29 6.73 0.43 10.42
C ALA A 29 6.27 -0.04 11.81
N THR A 30 5.36 0.70 12.45
CA THR A 30 4.77 0.36 13.74
C THR A 30 3.31 -0.09 13.63
N CYS A 31 2.74 -0.14 12.42
CA CYS A 31 1.34 -0.49 12.20
C CYS A 31 1.15 -2.00 12.15
N SER A 32 0.16 -2.51 12.88
CA SER A 32 -0.28 -3.91 12.80
C SER A 32 -1.65 -3.96 12.13
N HIS A 33 -1.68 -4.27 10.83
CA HIS A 33 -2.91 -4.37 10.05
C HIS A 33 -2.92 -5.64 9.21
N ARG A 34 -4.08 -6.28 9.05
CA ARG A 34 -4.23 -7.55 8.30
C ARG A 34 -3.81 -7.46 6.83
N ASP A 35 -3.87 -6.26 6.27
CA ASP A 35 -3.56 -5.99 4.87
C ASP A 35 -2.15 -5.40 4.70
N LEU A 36 -1.35 -5.37 5.76
CA LEU A 36 0.02 -4.89 5.77
C LEU A 36 0.99 -5.96 6.29
N TYR A 37 2.10 -6.14 5.58
CA TYR A 37 3.15 -7.06 5.98
C TYR A 37 4.52 -6.38 5.86
N LEU A 38 5.23 -6.25 6.98
CA LEU A 38 6.61 -5.76 7.00
C LEU A 38 7.55 -6.88 6.56
N THR A 39 8.39 -6.59 5.57
CA THR A 39 9.40 -7.53 5.10
C THR A 39 10.68 -7.41 5.92
N ASP A 40 11.57 -8.40 5.79
CA ASP A 40 12.92 -8.36 6.33
C ASP A 40 13.88 -7.44 5.53
N ARG A 41 13.40 -6.85 4.43
CA ARG A 41 14.17 -5.96 3.54
C ARG A 41 13.97 -4.47 3.83
N GLY A 42 13.22 -4.13 4.88
CA GLY A 42 12.85 -2.75 5.17
C GLY A 42 11.81 -2.18 4.20
N THR A 43 11.00 -3.05 3.60
CA THR A 43 9.83 -2.69 2.78
C THR A 43 8.55 -3.14 3.48
N ALA A 44 7.42 -2.59 3.05
CA ALA A 44 6.10 -3.07 3.43
C ALA A 44 5.35 -3.54 2.18
N VAL A 45 4.78 -4.74 2.26
CA VAL A 45 3.81 -5.24 1.30
C VAL A 45 2.42 -4.82 1.78
N ILE A 46 1.68 -4.11 0.94
CA ILE A 46 0.37 -3.55 1.25
C ILE A 46 -0.64 -4.08 0.25
N ARG A 47 -1.71 -4.67 0.76
CA ARG A 47 -2.88 -5.12 0.00
C ARG A 47 -3.98 -4.06 0.12
N GLY A 48 -4.56 -3.67 -1.00
CA GLY A 48 -5.67 -2.71 -1.01
C GLY A 48 -6.59 -2.91 -2.21
N SER A 49 -7.60 -2.05 -2.30
CA SER A 49 -8.48 -2.00 -3.47
C SER A 49 -7.71 -1.49 -4.67
N LYS A 50 -7.91 -2.09 -5.84
CA LYS A 50 -7.29 -1.59 -7.07
C LYS A 50 -7.94 -0.26 -7.45
N VAL A 51 -7.13 0.76 -7.71
CA VAL A 51 -7.65 2.03 -8.24
C VAL A 51 -8.17 1.81 -9.66
N THR A 52 -9.45 2.14 -9.86
CA THR A 52 -10.09 2.06 -11.18
C THR A 52 -10.58 3.40 -11.71
N ASP A 53 -10.53 4.45 -10.88
CA ASP A 53 -10.92 5.80 -11.29
C ASP A 53 -9.95 6.35 -12.35
N SER A 54 -10.48 6.64 -13.54
CA SER A 54 -9.67 7.06 -14.67
C SER A 54 -9.06 8.45 -14.50
N GLU A 55 -9.73 9.35 -13.77
CA GLU A 55 -9.21 10.70 -13.52
C GLU A 55 -8.03 10.64 -12.54
N ALA A 56 -8.17 9.85 -11.47
CA ALA A 56 -7.09 9.58 -10.52
C ALA A 56 -5.89 8.91 -11.20
N LEU A 57 -6.11 7.89 -12.03
CA LEU A 57 -5.03 7.22 -12.77
C LEU A 57 -4.35 8.16 -13.78
N ALA A 58 -5.09 9.06 -14.44
CA ALA A 58 -4.52 10.03 -15.37
C ALA A 58 -3.70 11.13 -14.67
N ALA A 59 -4.05 11.46 -13.42
CA ALA A 59 -3.33 12.44 -12.61
C ALA A 59 -1.99 11.92 -12.06
N ILE A 60 -1.78 10.60 -12.08
CA ILE A 60 -0.57 9.94 -11.54
C ILE A 60 0.30 9.48 -12.72
N ARG A 61 1.61 9.80 -12.68
CA ARG A 61 2.58 9.21 -13.60
C ARG A 61 3.03 7.86 -13.07
N LEU A 62 2.29 6.81 -13.41
CA LEU A 62 2.60 5.45 -13.01
C LEU A 62 3.40 4.72 -14.11
N PRO A 63 4.63 4.25 -13.83
CA PRO A 63 5.35 3.30 -14.69
C PRO A 63 4.54 2.02 -14.94
N ALA A 64 4.84 1.34 -16.05
CA ALA A 64 4.08 0.15 -16.46
C ALA A 64 4.26 -1.06 -15.50
N ASP A 65 5.31 -1.04 -14.70
CA ASP A 65 5.67 -2.05 -13.70
C ASP A 65 5.24 -1.68 -12.28
N GLU A 66 4.59 -0.52 -12.09
CA GLU A 66 4.03 -0.08 -10.82
C GLU A 66 2.49 -0.23 -10.80
N ASP A 67 1.92 -0.27 -9.60
CA ASP A 67 0.47 -0.36 -9.38
C ASP A 67 0.06 0.60 -8.26
N VAL A 68 -1.23 0.91 -8.17
CA VAL A 68 -1.78 1.80 -7.13
C VAL A 68 -2.91 1.10 -6.39
N VAL A 69 -2.89 1.22 -5.07
CA VAL A 69 -3.93 0.71 -4.18
C VAL A 69 -4.62 1.83 -3.43
N GLU A 70 -5.93 1.69 -3.26
CA GLU A 70 -6.75 2.41 -2.30
C GLU A 70 -6.73 1.68 -0.96
N LEU A 71 -6.54 2.43 0.12
CA LEU A 71 -6.52 1.93 1.49
C LEU A 71 -7.59 2.63 2.32
N ALA A 72 -8.18 1.90 3.27
CA ALA A 72 -9.01 2.54 4.28
C ALA A 72 -8.13 3.42 5.19
N GLN A 73 -8.69 4.54 5.66
CA GLN A 73 -7.94 5.54 6.44
C GLN A 73 -7.32 4.93 7.72
N ASN A 74 -8.02 3.99 8.35
CA ASN A 74 -7.57 3.28 9.54
C ASN A 74 -6.33 2.39 9.33
N VAL A 75 -5.91 2.12 8.08
CA VAL A 75 -4.66 1.41 7.77
C VAL A 75 -3.46 2.29 8.09
N LEU A 76 -3.63 3.61 7.97
CA LEU A 76 -2.62 4.63 8.18
C LEU A 76 -3.16 5.67 9.19
N PRO A 77 -3.29 5.30 10.47
CA PRO A 77 -3.89 6.19 11.47
C PRO A 77 -3.15 7.53 11.62
N THR A 78 -1.85 7.58 11.29
CA THR A 78 -1.09 8.84 11.26
C THR A 78 -1.51 9.77 10.11
N LEU A 79 -2.01 9.23 8.99
CA LEU A 79 -2.52 10.03 7.87
C LEU A 79 -3.92 10.59 8.14
N GLU A 80 -4.77 9.94 8.94
CA GLU A 80 -6.05 10.52 9.40
C GLU A 80 -5.82 11.90 10.02
N ALA A 81 -4.81 12.01 10.91
CA ALA A 81 -4.47 13.25 11.58
C ALA A 81 -4.00 14.39 10.63
N LEU A 82 -3.49 14.06 9.43
CA LEU A 82 -3.08 15.04 8.43
C LEU A 82 -4.25 15.52 7.56
N THR A 83 -5.27 14.68 7.35
CA THR A 83 -6.49 15.04 6.62
C THR A 83 -7.48 15.89 7.43
N ASP A 84 -7.51 15.73 8.76
CA ASP A 84 -8.36 16.55 9.66
C ASP A 84 -7.80 17.96 9.91
N ALA A 85 -6.55 18.24 9.53
CA ALA A 85 -5.90 19.53 9.72
C ALA A 85 -6.21 20.56 8.60
N ARG A 86 -7.22 20.31 7.76
CA ARG A 86 -7.51 21.08 6.55
C ARG A 86 -8.88 21.75 6.54
#